data_AF-A0A7H0SLB5-F1
#
_entry.id   AF-A0A7H0SLB5-F1
#
_cell.length_a   1.000
_cell.length_b   1.000
_cell.length_c   1.000
_cell.angle_alpha   90.00
_cell.angle_beta   90.00
_cell.angle_gamma   90.00
#
_symmetry.space_group_name_H-M   'P 1'
#
loop_
_entity.id
_entity.type
_entity.pdbx_description
1 polymer ?
#
loop_
_entity_poly.entity_id
_entity_poly.type
_entity_poly.pdbx_seq_one_letter_code
_entity_poly.pdbx_strand_id
1 'polypeptide(L)'
;MATHYNFYQTLQLNEDSSTPELQEELHARLQRMQEDNVPFGSPQYQELQTALTILGDQQRRQKYDARLHDEKAETIDINALRCLAQTGSFPDQFPTAQQPAEGTVGASPRPHHEDAADQGKNTGLPA
;
A
#
# COMPACT_ATOMS: atom_id res chain seq x y z
N MET A 1 -4.33 2.03 -22.20
CA MET A 1 -5.49 2.22 -21.32
C MET A 1 -5.28 1.29 -20.15
N ALA A 2 -5.12 1.82 -18.94
CA ALA A 2 -5.11 0.99 -17.74
C ALA A 2 -6.56 0.53 -17.50
N THR A 3 -6.80 -0.78 -17.44
CA THR A 3 -8.13 -1.32 -17.18
C THR A 3 -8.28 -1.43 -15.67
N HIS A 4 -8.82 -0.39 -15.03
CA HIS A 4 -9.15 -0.45 -13.62
C HIS A 4 -10.29 -1.44 -13.40
N TYR A 5 -10.09 -2.41 -12.49
CA TYR A 5 -11.13 -3.32 -12.08
C TYR A 5 -12.20 -2.55 -11.31
N ASN A 6 -13.42 -2.52 -11.85
CA ASN A 6 -14.53 -1.72 -11.33
C ASN A 6 -15.62 -2.60 -10.70
N PHE A 7 -15.74 -2.60 -9.37
CA PHE A 7 -16.81 -3.31 -8.65
C PHE A 7 -18.22 -2.86 -9.06
N TYR A 8 -18.43 -1.59 -9.39
CA TYR A 8 -19.75 -1.11 -9.81
C TYR A 8 -20.20 -1.78 -11.11
N GLN A 9 -19.30 -1.89 -12.08
CA GLN A 9 -19.59 -2.56 -13.34
C GLN A 9 -19.66 -4.08 -13.18
N THR A 10 -18.69 -4.70 -12.49
CA THR A 10 -18.62 -6.16 -12.38
C THR A 10 -19.76 -6.73 -11.54
N LEU A 11 -20.11 -6.07 -10.44
CA LEU A 11 -21.19 -6.50 -9.55
C LEU A 11 -22.54 -5.88 -9.90
N GLN A 12 -22.62 -5.07 -10.98
CA GLN A 12 -23.83 -4.35 -11.38
C GLN A 12 -24.42 -3.56 -10.20
N LEU A 13 -23.58 -2.79 -9.52
CA LEU A 13 -23.95 -1.89 -8.43
C LEU A 13 -24.06 -0.47 -8.97
N ASN A 14 -24.90 0.34 -8.33
CA ASN A 14 -25.01 1.74 -8.65
C ASN A 14 -23.89 2.55 -7.97
N GLU A 15 -23.07 3.25 -8.75
CA GLU A 15 -21.98 4.08 -8.20
C GLU A 15 -22.49 5.30 -7.42
N ASP A 16 -23.68 5.79 -7.75
CA ASP A 16 -24.33 6.93 -7.09
C ASP A 16 -24.96 6.57 -5.73
N SER A 17 -25.05 5.28 -5.39
CA SER A 17 -25.62 4.84 -4.11
C SER A 17 -24.73 5.21 -2.93
N SER A 18 -25.35 5.43 -1.77
CA SER A 18 -24.64 5.76 -0.53
C SER A 18 -23.88 4.55 0.02
N THR A 19 -22.81 4.77 0.78
CA THR A 19 -22.06 3.70 1.47
C THR A 19 -22.96 2.74 2.27
N PRO A 20 -23.92 3.21 3.11
CA PRO A 20 -24.82 2.29 3.82
C PRO A 20 -25.73 1.50 2.87
N GLU A 21 -26.22 2.09 1.78
CA GLU A 21 -27.06 1.39 0.81
C GLU A 21 -26.28 0.28 0.10
N LEU A 22 -25.05 0.57 -0.33
CA LEU A 22 -24.15 -0.42 -0.92
C LEU A 22 -23.80 -1.53 0.07
N GLN A 23 -23.57 -1.18 1.34
CA GLN A 23 -23.30 -2.15 2.39
C GLN A 23 -24.48 -3.10 2.59
N GLU A 24 -25.70 -2.58 2.69
CA GLU A 24 -26.92 -3.39 2.84
C GLU A 24 -27.15 -4.31 1.64
N GLU A 25 -27.01 -3.78 0.41
CA GLU A 25 -27.17 -4.57 -0.81
C GLU A 25 -26.14 -5.71 -0.91
N LEU A 26 -24.87 -5.42 -0.66
CA LEU A 26 -23.79 -6.41 -0.69
C LEU A 26 -23.96 -7.47 0.40
N HIS A 27 -24.40 -7.06 1.59
CA HIS A 27 -24.69 -7.97 2.68
C HIS A 27 -25.86 -8.90 2.35
N ALA A 28 -26.96 -8.37 1.79
CA ALA A 28 -28.11 -9.16 1.37
C ALA A 28 -27.73 -10.20 0.30
N ARG A 29 -26.88 -9.82 -0.67
CA ARG A 29 -26.38 -10.75 -1.70
C ARG A 29 -25.50 -11.84 -1.09
N LEU A 30 -24.62 -11.51 -0.14
CA LEU A 30 -23.81 -12.53 0.59
C LEU A 30 -24.68 -13.49 1.39
N GLN A 31 -25.72 -13.00 2.07
CA GLN A 31 -26.67 -13.85 2.78
C GLN A 31 -27.39 -14.81 1.83
N ARG A 32 -27.84 -14.31 0.67
CA ARG A 32 -28.47 -15.16 -0.35
C ARG A 32 -27.53 -16.25 -0.86
N MET A 33 -26.25 -15.94 -1.07
CA MET A 33 -25.25 -16.95 -1.43
C MET A 33 -25.07 -18.02 -0.35
N GLN A 34 -25.16 -17.64 0.93
CA GLN A 34 -25.13 -18.59 2.05
C GLN A 34 -26.35 -19.50 2.05
N GLU A 35 -27.55 -18.94 1.80
CA GLU A 35 -28.80 -19.70 1.66
C GLU A 35 -28.73 -20.69 0.49
N ASP A 36 -28.12 -20.28 -0.62
CA ASP A 36 -27.87 -21.10 -1.81
C ASP A 36 -26.72 -22.12 -1.63
N ASN A 37 -26.14 -22.23 -0.42
CA ASN A 37 -25.02 -23.12 -0.08
C ASN A 37 -23.75 -22.89 -0.93
N VAL A 38 -23.54 -21.65 -1.40
CA VAL A 38 -22.31 -21.28 -2.09
C VAL A 38 -21.14 -21.31 -1.09
N PRO A 39 -20.04 -22.01 -1.40
CA PRO A 39 -18.94 -22.12 -0.46
C PRO A 39 -18.25 -20.76 -0.24
N PHE A 40 -17.87 -20.49 1.00
CA PHE A 40 -17.14 -19.27 1.40
C PHE A 40 -15.81 -19.06 0.66
N GLY A 41 -15.19 -20.15 0.21
CA GLY A 41 -13.97 -20.10 -0.59
C GLY A 41 -14.20 -19.88 -2.09
N SER A 42 -15.45 -19.77 -2.54
CA SER A 42 -15.74 -19.53 -3.96
C SER A 42 -15.24 -18.15 -4.39
N PRO A 43 -14.77 -18.02 -5.64
CA PRO A 43 -14.30 -16.74 -6.16
C PRO A 43 -15.40 -15.67 -6.10
N GLN A 44 -16.66 -16.01 -6.37
CA GLN A 44 -17.77 -15.07 -6.29
C GLN A 44 -18.01 -14.57 -4.85
N TYR A 45 -17.95 -15.47 -3.86
CA TYR A 45 -18.13 -15.07 -2.45
C TYR A 45 -17.01 -14.16 -1.99
N GLN A 46 -15.76 -14.49 -2.31
CA GLN A 46 -14.59 -13.68 -1.97
C GLN A 46 -14.62 -12.31 -2.64
N GLU A 47 -15.10 -12.23 -3.88
CA GLU A 47 -15.26 -10.98 -4.60
C GLU A 47 -16.30 -10.07 -3.93
N LEU A 48 -17.50 -10.58 -3.65
CA LEU A 48 -18.53 -9.82 -2.93
C LEU A 48 -18.07 -9.41 -1.53
N GLN A 49 -17.37 -10.29 -0.81
CA GLN A 49 -16.83 -9.99 0.51
C GLN A 49 -15.78 -8.86 0.44
N THR A 50 -14.93 -8.88 -0.59
CA THR A 50 -13.94 -7.82 -0.83
C THR A 50 -14.64 -6.50 -1.15
N ALA A 51 -15.66 -6.53 -2.02
CA ALA A 51 -16.46 -5.35 -2.35
C ALA A 51 -17.17 -4.78 -1.11
N LEU A 52 -17.80 -5.62 -0.28
CA LEU A 52 -18.44 -5.20 0.98
C LEU A 52 -17.43 -4.50 1.90
N THR A 53 -16.23 -5.08 2.01
CA THR A 53 -15.17 -4.57 2.89
C THR A 53 -14.61 -3.21 2.45
N ILE A 54 -14.74 -2.87 1.16
CA ILE A 54 -14.27 -1.60 0.58
C ILE A 54 -15.43 -0.60 0.48
N LEU A 55 -16.51 -0.97 -0.20
CA LEU A 55 -17.64 -0.11 -0.52
C LEU A 55 -18.55 0.13 0.69
N GLY A 56 -18.57 -0.78 1.67
CA GLY A 56 -19.31 -0.62 2.92
C GLY A 56 -18.57 0.22 3.98
N ASP A 57 -17.32 0.61 3.73
CA ASP A 57 -16.57 1.52 4.60
C ASP A 57 -16.31 2.84 3.87
N GLN A 58 -16.74 3.96 4.45
CA GLN A 58 -16.67 5.26 3.78
C GLN A 58 -15.23 5.68 3.46
N GLN A 59 -14.27 5.40 4.33
CA GLN A 59 -12.87 5.81 4.12
C GLN A 59 -12.21 4.97 3.01
N ARG A 60 -12.48 3.67 2.98
CA ARG A 60 -11.94 2.77 1.95
C ARG A 60 -12.61 3.01 0.60
N ARG A 61 -13.93 3.24 0.58
CA ARG A 61 -14.65 3.65 -0.62
C ARG A 61 -14.06 4.91 -1.23
N GLN A 62 -13.82 5.96 -0.43
CA GLN A 62 -13.21 7.20 -0.93
C GLN A 62 -11.85 6.97 -1.59
N LYS A 63 -11.00 6.11 -1.01
CA LYS A 63 -9.72 5.75 -1.62
C LYS A 63 -9.89 4.97 -2.92
N TYR A 64 -10.83 4.03 -2.94
CA TYR A 64 -11.16 3.24 -4.13
C TYR A 64 -11.67 4.14 -5.26
N ASP A 65 -12.68 4.98 -4.99
CA ASP A 65 -13.29 5.89 -5.97
C ASP A 65 -12.25 6.90 -6.52
N ALA A 66 -11.41 7.46 -5.64
CA ALA A 66 -10.35 8.38 -6.06
C ALA A 66 -9.35 7.71 -7.03
N ARG A 67 -8.96 6.47 -6.74
CA ARG A 67 -8.04 5.71 -7.62
C ARG A 67 -8.73 5.26 -8.91
N LEU A 68 -10.03 4.96 -8.86
CA LEU A 68 -10.82 4.54 -10.01
C LEU A 68 -10.95 5.66 -11.05
N HIS A 69 -11.03 6.91 -10.60
CA HIS A 69 -11.16 8.09 -11.46
C HIS A 69 -9.81 8.72 -11.85
N ASP A 70 -8.70 8.24 -11.30
CA ASP A 70 -7.37 8.74 -11.61
C ASP A 70 -6.71 7.92 -12.74
N GLU A 71 -6.80 8.44 -13.96
CA GLU A 71 -6.22 7.82 -15.16
C GLU A 71 -4.69 7.72 -15.13
N LYS A 72 -4.01 8.48 -14.26
CA LYS A 72 -2.55 8.43 -14.10
C LYS A 72 -2.12 7.44 -13.04
N ALA A 73 -3.07 6.90 -12.30
CA ALA A 73 -2.79 5.97 -11.24
C ALA A 73 -2.49 4.57 -11.78
N GLU A 74 -1.75 3.80 -11.01
CA GLU A 74 -1.51 2.39 -11.31
C GLU A 74 -2.83 1.62 -11.46
N THR A 75 -2.82 0.63 -12.36
CA THR A 75 -3.97 -0.25 -12.62
C THR A 75 -4.52 -0.85 -11.34
N ILE A 76 -5.84 -0.78 -11.16
CA ILE A 76 -6.50 -1.45 -10.05
C ILE A 76 -6.78 -2.90 -10.48
N ASP A 77 -6.01 -3.85 -9.95
CA ASP A 77 -6.28 -5.28 -10.09
C ASP A 77 -6.96 -5.85 -8.84
N ILE A 78 -7.55 -7.05 -8.95
CA ILE A 78 -8.20 -7.74 -7.82
C ILE A 78 -7.28 -7.91 -6.61
N ASN A 79 -5.97 -8.08 -6.82
CA ASN A 79 -4.98 -8.17 -5.75
C ASN A 79 -4.83 -6.84 -5.00
N ALA A 80 -4.81 -5.71 -5.72
CA ALA A 80 -4.74 -4.39 -5.13
C ALA A 80 -6.00 -4.08 -4.30
N LEU A 81 -7.17 -4.52 -4.78
CA LEU A 81 -8.43 -4.41 -4.05
C LEU A 81 -8.44 -5.28 -2.79
N ARG A 82 -7.98 -6.53 -2.87
CA ARG A 82 -7.83 -7.38 -1.69
C ARG A 82 -6.86 -6.78 -0.66
N CYS A 83 -5.80 -6.12 -1.10
CA CYS A 83 -4.89 -5.39 -0.23
C CYS A 83 -5.58 -4.20 0.44
N LEU A 84 -6.33 -3.39 -0.32
CA LEU A 84 -7.14 -2.29 0.21
C LEU A 84 -8.17 -2.77 1.25
N ALA A 85 -8.83 -3.89 1.00
CA ALA A 85 -9.80 -4.49 1.92
C ALA A 85 -9.15 -4.96 3.24
N GLN A 86 -7.94 -5.51 3.18
CA GLN A 86 -7.25 -6.03 4.37
C GLN A 86 -6.54 -4.93 5.18
N THR A 87 -5.90 -4.00 4.49
CA THR A 87 -4.96 -3.04 5.10
C THR A 87 -5.48 -1.61 5.15
N GLY A 88 -6.54 -1.32 4.39
CA GLY A 88 -7.06 0.04 4.23
C GLY A 88 -6.26 0.91 3.26
N SER A 89 -5.24 0.38 2.58
CA SER A 89 -4.40 1.11 1.61
C SER A 89 -4.04 0.26 0.38
N PHE A 90 -3.72 0.91 -0.73
CA PHE A 90 -3.22 0.22 -1.94
C PHE A 90 -1.78 -0.28 -1.76
N PRO A 91 -1.37 -1.34 -2.48
CA PRO A 91 -0.03 -1.93 -2.35
C PRO A 91 1.13 -0.97 -2.67
N ASP A 92 0.91 -0.02 -3.57
CA ASP A 92 1.90 1.02 -3.92
C ASP A 92 2.07 2.11 -2.84
N GLN A 93 1.10 2.24 -1.92
CA GLN A 93 1.15 3.23 -0.83
C GLN A 93 1.94 2.75 0.39
N PHE A 94 2.33 1.48 0.43
CA PHE A 94 3.31 1.04 1.41
C PHE A 94 4.65 1.62 0.97
N PRO A 95 5.26 2.54 1.74
CA PRO A 95 6.62 2.92 1.44
C PRO A 95 7.43 1.63 1.53
N THR A 96 7.88 1.13 0.36
CA THR A 96 9.09 0.34 0.32
C THR A 96 10.08 1.18 1.10
N ALA A 97 10.55 0.69 2.24
CA ALA A 97 11.53 1.40 3.04
C ALA A 97 12.67 1.79 2.10
N GLN A 98 12.66 3.06 1.65
CA GLN A 98 13.74 3.61 0.88
C GLN A 98 14.91 3.58 1.83
N GLN A 99 15.89 2.73 1.51
CA GLN A 99 17.24 2.91 2.02
C GLN A 99 17.58 4.39 1.83
N PRO A 100 18.07 5.09 2.86
CA PRO A 100 18.42 6.49 2.72
C PRO A 100 19.55 6.60 1.68
N ALA A 101 19.22 7.17 0.52
CA ALA A 101 20.17 7.71 -0.41
C ALA A 101 20.53 9.13 0.06
N GLU A 102 21.49 9.23 0.98
CA GLU A 102 22.19 10.49 1.24
C GLU A 102 23.52 10.49 0.50
N GLY A 103 23.51 11.04 -0.71
CA GLY A 103 24.70 11.48 -1.40
C GLY A 103 25.04 12.92 -1.02
N THR A 104 26.35 13.22 -0.99
CA THR A 104 27.01 14.54 -0.97
C THR A 104 27.42 15.08 0.40
N VAL A 105 28.60 14.63 0.86
CA VAL A 105 29.60 15.56 1.42
C VAL A 105 30.78 15.61 0.46
N GLY A 106 30.67 16.48 -0.54
CA GLY A 106 31.83 16.95 -1.28
C GLY A 106 32.66 17.85 -0.37
N ALA A 107 33.86 17.41 -0.02
CA ALA A 107 35.08 18.21 0.12
C ALA A 107 36.14 17.39 0.88
N SER A 108 37.13 16.85 0.16
CA SER A 108 38.46 16.75 0.75
C SER A 108 39.00 18.16 0.93
N PRO A 109 39.49 18.49 2.13
CA PRO A 109 40.94 18.59 2.28
C PRO A 109 41.46 17.89 3.56
N ARG A 110 42.56 17.13 3.42
CA ARG A 110 43.54 16.87 4.51
C ARG A 110 44.29 18.20 4.81
N PRO A 111 45.14 18.37 5.86
CA PRO A 111 45.51 17.53 7.03
C PRO A 111 45.57 18.34 8.38
N HIS A 112 46.13 17.74 9.46
CA HIS A 112 46.45 18.22 10.85
C HIS A 112 45.41 17.77 11.89
N HIS A 113 45.69 17.16 13.06
CA HIS A 113 46.87 16.94 13.94
C HIS A 113 46.50 15.70 14.80
N GLU A 114 47.24 14.58 14.79
CA GLU A 114 48.28 14.19 15.77
C GLU A 114 47.82 14.07 17.23
N ASP A 115 47.65 12.82 17.71
CA ASP A 115 48.17 12.31 19.00
C ASP A 115 47.99 10.79 19.03
N ALA A 116 49.01 10.05 18.62
CA ALA A 116 49.14 8.63 18.87
C ALA A 116 50.51 8.40 19.47
N ALA A 117 50.50 8.29 20.79
CA ALA A 117 51.65 8.06 21.64
C ALA A 117 52.43 6.80 21.30
N ASP A 118 53.70 6.87 21.68
CA ASP A 118 54.57 5.76 22.08
C ASP A 118 55.22 4.94 20.96
N GLN A 119 56.44 5.35 20.61
CA GLN A 119 57.50 4.39 20.25
C GLN A 119 58.90 4.97 20.51
N GLY A 120 59.45 4.57 21.65
CA GLY A 120 60.82 4.09 21.87
C GLY A 120 62.02 4.69 21.11
N LYS A 121 62.90 5.30 21.92
CA LYS A 121 64.36 5.07 22.01
C LYS A 121 65.27 5.60 20.88
N ASN A 122 66.11 6.58 21.23
CA ASN A 122 67.58 6.43 21.43
C ASN A 122 68.45 7.59 20.88
N THR A 123 69.47 7.98 21.66
CA THR A 123 70.69 8.79 21.35
C THR A 123 70.49 10.28 21.03
N GLY A 124 71.23 11.26 21.57
CA GLY A 124 72.30 11.33 22.56
C GLY A 124 72.96 12.73 22.60
N LEU A 125 73.63 13.03 23.73
CA LEU A 125 74.84 13.88 23.87
C LEU A 125 74.72 15.44 23.88
N PRO A 126 75.75 16.18 24.39
CA PRO A 126 75.68 16.98 25.63
C PRO A 126 75.99 18.49 25.43
N ALA A 127 75.85 19.29 26.49
CA ALA A 127 76.72 20.45 26.81
C ALA A 127 76.54 20.86 28.27
#